data_AF-G0UK73-F1
#
_entry.id   AF-G0UK73-F1
#
_cell.length_a   1.000
_cell.length_b   1.000
_cell.length_c   1.000
_cell.angle_alpha   90.00
_cell.angle_beta   90.00
_cell.angle_gamma   90.00
#
_symmetry.space_group_name_H-M   'P 1'
#
loop_
_entity.id
_entity.type
_entity.pdbx_description
1 polymer ?
#
loop_
_entity_poly.entity_id
_entity_poly.type
_entity_poly.pdbx_seq_one_letter_code
_entity_poly.pdbx_strand_id
1 'polypeptide(L)'
;MYGPTRPLEVPEPQGCEVAESDLIVRATDEVSCGSPHAVLEFVESLALRVVQKFVTETEKQWACAYPFGSCGLSASVADSDLDMYGEYFHNSLSSPSLPLSFC
;
A
#
# COMPACT_ATOMS: atom_id res chain seq x y z
N MET A 1 0.33 -6.16 -20.36
CA MET A 1 -0.02 -5.35 -21.54
C MET A 1 -0.29 -3.95 -21.03
N TYR A 2 0.45 -2.93 -21.48
CA TYR A 2 0.28 -1.56 -21.01
C TYR A 2 -0.63 -0.81 -21.99
N GLY A 3 -1.90 -0.64 -21.59
CA GLY A 3 -2.91 0.05 -22.39
C GLY A 3 -3.40 -0.71 -23.63
N PRO A 4 -4.44 -0.18 -24.31
CA PRO A 4 -5.07 -0.81 -25.47
C PRO A 4 -4.37 -0.50 -26.81
N THR A 5 -3.40 0.41 -26.84
CA THR A 5 -2.71 0.86 -28.07
C THR A 5 -1.23 0.49 -28.05
N ARG A 6 -0.60 0.46 -29.24
CA ARG A 6 0.86 0.30 -29.35
C ARG A 6 1.57 1.47 -28.66
N PRO A 7 2.64 1.22 -27.88
CA PRO A 7 3.46 2.29 -27.31
C PRO A 7 4.07 3.19 -28.39
N LEU A 8 4.23 4.47 -28.06
CA LEU A 8 5.08 5.36 -28.86
C LEU A 8 6.53 4.90 -28.71
N GLU A 9 7.28 4.94 -29.82
CA GLU A 9 8.71 4.67 -29.79
C GLU A 9 9.43 5.91 -29.26
N VAL A 10 9.84 5.85 -27.99
CA VAL A 10 10.59 6.90 -27.30
C VAL A 10 12.03 6.42 -27.14
N PRO A 11 13.06 7.25 -27.45
CA PRO A 11 14.45 6.90 -27.18
C PRO A 11 14.71 6.66 -25.69
N GLU A 12 15.76 5.91 -25.39
CA GLU A 12 16.25 5.75 -24.02
C GLU A 12 16.65 7.11 -23.42
N PRO A 13 16.44 7.33 -22.11
CA PRO A 13 16.84 8.56 -21.45
C PRO A 13 18.33 8.87 -21.62
N GLN A 14 18.63 10.12 -21.93
CA GLN A 14 19.99 10.64 -22.01
C GLN A 14 20.53 10.97 -20.61
N GLY A 15 21.86 11.06 -20.48
CA GLY A 15 22.49 11.33 -19.18
C GLY A 15 22.03 12.64 -18.51
N CYS A 16 21.67 13.66 -19.29
CA CYS A 16 21.12 14.90 -18.73
C CYS A 16 19.70 14.71 -18.17
N GLU A 17 18.86 13.90 -18.82
CA GLU A 17 17.48 13.62 -18.37
C GLU A 17 17.48 12.78 -17.08
N VAL A 18 18.43 11.85 -16.95
CA VAL A 18 18.65 11.11 -15.70
C VAL A 18 19.07 12.05 -14.57
N ALA A 19 20.00 12.97 -14.83
CA ALA A 19 20.44 13.93 -13.83
C ALA A 19 19.31 14.88 -13.40
N GLU A 20 18.42 15.29 -14.31
CA GLU A 20 17.22 16.07 -13.98
C GLU A 20 16.21 15.24 -13.17
N SER A 21 16.03 13.97 -13.50
CA SER A 21 15.20 13.05 -12.71
C SER A 21 15.70 12.91 -11.28
N ASP A 22 17.02 12.83 -11.06
CA ASP A 22 17.61 12.76 -9.72
C ASP A 22 17.32 14.02 -8.89
N LEU A 23 17.29 15.20 -9.52
CA LEU A 23 16.92 16.45 -8.84
C LEU A 23 15.45 16.44 -8.41
N ILE A 24 14.56 15.90 -9.25
CA ILE A 24 13.14 15.73 -8.92
C ILE A 24 12.99 14.77 -7.75
N VAL A 25 13.66 13.63 -7.76
CA VAL A 25 13.62 12.64 -6.66
C VAL A 25 14.02 13.28 -5.34
N ARG A 26 15.13 14.02 -5.31
CA ARG A 26 15.59 14.71 -4.09
C ARG A 26 14.59 15.75 -3.60
N ALA A 27 13.97 16.50 -4.50
CA ALA A 27 12.95 17.47 -4.13
C ALA A 27 11.68 16.78 -3.58
N THR A 28 11.31 15.61 -4.11
CA THR A 28 10.15 14.86 -3.65
C THR A 28 10.38 14.10 -2.34
N ASP A 29 11.63 13.73 -2.03
CA ASP A 29 11.98 13.10 -0.75
C ASP A 29 11.64 14.01 0.45
N GLU A 30 11.72 15.33 0.28
CA GLU A 30 11.40 16.31 1.33
C GLU A 30 9.91 16.28 1.75
N VAL A 31 9.03 15.75 0.90
CA VAL A 31 7.59 15.66 1.16
C VAL A 31 7.10 14.22 1.35
N SER A 32 8.02 13.25 1.36
CA SER A 32 7.69 11.83 1.54
C SER A 32 7.10 11.56 2.92
N CYS A 33 6.10 10.68 3.00
CA CYS A 33 5.51 10.26 4.26
C CYS A 33 6.18 9.00 4.82
N GLY A 34 6.13 8.82 6.14
CA GLY A 34 6.61 7.60 6.79
C GLY A 34 5.78 6.36 6.44
N SER A 35 6.30 5.19 6.81
CA SER A 35 5.61 3.92 6.60
C SER A 35 4.25 3.87 7.33
N PRO A 36 3.16 3.43 6.66
CA PRO A 36 1.84 3.30 7.28
C PRO A 36 1.72 2.08 8.22
N HIS A 37 2.77 1.25 8.32
CA HIS A 37 2.69 -0.08 8.94
C HIS A 37 2.15 -0.08 10.37
N ALA A 38 2.66 0.81 11.23
CA ALA A 38 2.20 0.89 12.62
C ALA A 38 0.72 1.28 12.74
N VAL A 39 0.20 2.10 11.81
CA VAL A 39 -1.22 2.48 11.78
C VAL A 39 -2.06 1.30 11.32
N LEU A 40 -1.60 0.54 10.32
CA LEU A 40 -2.28 -0.66 9.84
C LEU A 40 -2.40 -1.72 10.95
N GLU A 41 -1.30 -2.03 11.65
CA GLU A 41 -1.32 -2.98 12.79
C GLU A 41 -2.28 -2.55 13.90
N PHE A 42 -2.34 -1.23 14.19
CA PHE A 42 -3.27 -0.69 15.17
C PHE A 42 -4.73 -0.84 14.74
N VAL A 43 -5.04 -0.51 13.48
CA VAL A 43 -6.40 -0.65 12.94
C VAL A 43 -6.83 -2.12 12.91
N GLU A 44 -5.96 -3.02 12.47
CA GLU A 44 -6.22 -4.46 12.48
C GLU A 44 -6.52 -4.97 13.89
N SER A 45 -5.72 -4.55 14.87
CA SER A 45 -5.93 -4.91 16.28
C SER A 45 -7.25 -4.36 16.83
N LEU A 46 -7.63 -3.13 16.47
CA LEU A 46 -8.89 -2.51 16.89
C LEU A 46 -10.09 -3.22 16.24
N ALA A 47 -10.03 -3.46 14.93
CA ALA A 47 -11.06 -4.14 14.18
C ALA A 47 -11.30 -5.55 14.73
N LEU A 48 -10.23 -6.30 15.03
CA LEU A 48 -10.32 -7.61 15.67
C LEU A 48 -11.06 -7.55 17.00
N ARG A 49 -10.72 -6.59 17.88
CA ARG A 49 -11.40 -6.41 19.17
C ARG A 49 -12.88 -6.05 19.01
N VAL A 50 -13.23 -5.26 18.00
CA VAL A 50 -14.62 -4.94 17.69
C VAL A 50 -15.36 -6.21 17.27
N VAL A 51 -14.83 -6.96 16.30
CA VAL A 51 -15.45 -8.21 15.83
C VAL A 51 -15.64 -9.21 16.97
N GLN A 52 -14.63 -9.40 17.82
CA GLN A 52 -14.69 -10.30 18.98
C GLN A 52 -15.80 -9.95 19.99
N LYS A 53 -16.26 -8.69 20.04
CA LYS A 53 -17.38 -8.29 20.91
C LYS A 53 -18.74 -8.70 20.36
N PHE A 54 -18.87 -8.84 19.04
CA PHE A 54 -20.15 -9.02 18.36
C PHE A 54 -20.31 -10.40 17.70
N VAL A 55 -19.21 -11.12 17.46
CA VAL A 55 -19.19 -12.42 16.78
C VAL A 55 -18.76 -13.50 17.76
N THR A 56 -19.64 -14.47 18.01
CA THR A 56 -19.38 -15.64 18.86
C THR A 56 -18.62 -16.75 18.14
N GLU A 57 -18.63 -16.75 16.80
CA GLU A 57 -17.89 -17.70 15.95
C GLU A 57 -16.51 -17.13 15.60
N THR A 58 -15.49 -17.51 16.36
CA THR A 58 -14.10 -17.05 16.21
C THR A 58 -13.39 -17.56 14.95
N GLU A 59 -14.03 -18.41 14.14
CA GLU A 59 -13.52 -18.91 12.85
C GLU A 59 -13.61 -17.87 11.72
N LYS A 60 -14.33 -16.77 11.95
CA LYS A 60 -14.50 -15.63 11.04
C LYS A 60 -13.81 -14.41 11.65
N GLN A 61 -12.54 -14.22 11.35
CA GLN A 61 -11.78 -13.06 11.82
C GLN A 61 -11.70 -12.02 10.71
N TRP A 62 -11.80 -10.74 11.08
CA TRP A 62 -11.38 -9.65 10.19
C TRP A 62 -9.89 -9.82 9.99
N ALA A 63 -9.46 -10.02 8.74
CA ALA A 63 -8.08 -10.33 8.43
C ALA A 63 -7.61 -9.28 7.43
N CYS A 64 -6.71 -8.44 7.94
CA CYS A 64 -5.92 -7.45 7.24
C CYS A 64 -6.62 -6.14 6.86
N ALA A 65 -5.89 -5.05 7.09
CA ALA A 65 -6.18 -3.73 6.55
C ALA A 65 -5.30 -3.54 5.30
N TYR A 66 -5.96 -3.39 4.15
CA TYR A 66 -5.29 -3.23 2.86
C TYR A 66 -5.25 -1.74 2.51
N PRO A 67 -4.07 -1.10 2.51
CA PRO A 67 -3.94 0.26 2.04
C PRO A 67 -4.21 0.31 0.54
N PHE A 68 -4.95 1.32 0.11
CA PHE A 68 -5.17 1.62 -1.31
C PHE A 68 -4.95 3.12 -1.56
N GLY A 69 -5.30 3.60 -2.76
CA GLY A 69 -5.14 5.01 -3.10
C GLY A 69 -3.67 5.44 -3.15
N SER A 70 -3.39 6.68 -2.74
CA SER A 70 -2.02 7.23 -2.76
C SER A 70 -1.05 6.39 -1.92
N CYS A 71 -1.51 5.85 -0.79
CA CYS A 71 -0.69 5.04 0.10
C CYS A 71 -0.36 3.68 -0.52
N GLY A 72 -1.38 3.00 -1.08
CA GLY A 72 -1.20 1.72 -1.78
C GLY A 72 -0.34 1.82 -3.05
N LEU A 73 -0.22 3.03 -3.64
CA LEU A 73 0.64 3.31 -4.78
C LEU A 73 2.03 3.86 -4.41
N SER A 74 2.35 3.95 -3.11
CA SER A 74 3.59 4.55 -2.62
C SER A 74 3.82 5.99 -3.12
N ALA A 75 2.73 6.74 -3.25
CA ALA A 75 2.70 8.12 -3.75
C ALA A 75 2.07 9.09 -2.75
N SER A 76 1.89 8.67 -1.49
CA SER A 76 1.45 9.54 -0.41
C SER A 76 2.55 10.54 -0.04
N VAL A 77 2.13 11.77 0.23
CA VAL A 77 2.96 12.85 0.78
C VAL A 77 2.56 13.14 2.22
N ALA A 78 3.35 13.94 2.94
CA ALA A 78 2.97 14.44 4.25
C ALA A 78 1.52 14.97 4.26
N ASP A 79 0.79 14.65 5.32
CA ASP A 79 -0.62 14.99 5.53
C ASP A 79 -1.63 14.34 4.58
N SER A 80 -1.20 13.40 3.72
CA SER A 80 -2.15 12.53 2.99
C SER A 80 -2.96 11.69 3.98
N ASP A 81 -4.23 11.50 3.67
CA ASP A 81 -5.06 10.53 4.36
C ASP A 81 -4.64 9.08 4.02
N LEU A 82 -5.06 8.16 4.88
CA LEU A 82 -4.80 6.74 4.72
C LEU A 82 -6.09 6.02 4.34
N ASP A 83 -6.21 5.76 3.04
CA ASP A 83 -7.28 4.95 2.47
C ASP A 83 -7.02 3.46 2.73
N MET A 84 -7.96 2.80 3.39
CA MET A 84 -7.89 1.37 3.67
C MET A 84 -9.24 0.68 3.54
N TYR A 85 -9.24 -0.55 3.04
CA TYR A 85 -10.37 -1.45 3.14
C TYR A 85 -9.91 -2.69 3.90
N GLY A 86 -10.83 -3.41 4.53
CA GLY A 86 -10.50 -4.70 5.13
C GLY A 86 -11.44 -5.78 4.65
N GLU A 87 -10.94 -7.01 4.71
CA GLU A 87 -11.65 -8.20 4.26
C GLU A 87 -11.85 -9.19 5.40
N TYR A 88 -12.91 -9.98 5.29
CA TYR A 88 -13.17 -11.10 6.19
C TYR A 88 -12.59 -12.37 5.56
N PHE A 89 -11.82 -13.14 6.34
CA PHE A 89 -11.36 -14.46 5.92
C PHE A 89 -11.96 -15.55 6.79
N HIS A 90 -12.38 -16.64 6.15
CA HIS A 90 -12.69 -17.89 6.83
C HIS A 90 -11.38 -18.62 7.08
N ASN A 91 -11.16 -19.11 8.30
CA ASN A 91 -9.90 -19.73 8.70
C ASN A 91 -9.71 -21.15 8.10
N SER A 92 -9.74 -21.27 6.78
CA SER A 92 -9.41 -22.49 6.05
C SER A 92 -8.48 -22.15 4.89
N LEU A 93 -7.22 -22.57 5.02
CA LEU A 93 -6.12 -22.55 4.05
C LEU A 93 -5.14 -21.36 4.19
N SER A 94 -4.01 -21.70 4.82
CA SER A 94 -2.64 -21.22 4.53
C SER A 94 -2.52 -19.85 3.87
N SER A 95 -2.07 -18.87 4.66
CA SER A 95 -1.58 -17.57 4.22
C SER A 95 -0.86 -17.64 2.87
N PRO A 96 -1.32 -16.94 1.82
CA PRO A 96 -0.39 -16.51 0.79
C PRO A 96 0.47 -15.45 1.47
N SER A 97 1.70 -15.82 1.80
CA SER A 97 2.78 -14.87 2.10
C SER A 97 2.94 -13.97 0.88
N LEU A 98 2.23 -12.84 0.85
CA LEU A 98 2.60 -11.73 -0.01
C LEU A 98 4.00 -11.31 0.40
N PRO A 99 4.95 -11.16 -0.54
CA PRO A 99 6.29 -10.74 -0.20
C PRO A 99 6.21 -9.32 0.36
N LEU A 100 6.37 -9.19 1.67
CA LEU A 100 6.72 -7.94 2.34
C LEU A 100 8.17 -7.61 1.96
N SER A 101 8.32 -7.03 0.79
CA SER A 101 9.59 -6.47 0.32
C SER A 101 9.27 -5.17 -0.40
N PHE A 102 8.84 -4.14 0.33
CA PHE A 102 8.95 -2.74 -0.09
C PHE A 102 8.98 -1.81 1.13
N CYS A 103 10.20 -1.57 1.61
CA CYS A 103 10.78 -0.30 2.08
C CYS A 103 12.28 -0.57 2.29
#